data_AF-A0A6N6MDR5-F1
#
_entry.id   AF-A0A6N6MDR5-F1
#
_cell.length_a   1.000
_cell.length_b   1.000
_cell.length_c   1.000
_cell.angle_alpha   90.00
_cell.angle_beta   90.00
_cell.angle_gamma   90.00
#
_symmetry.space_group_name_H-M   'P 1'
#
loop_
_entity.id
_entity.type
_entity.pdbx_description
1 polymer ?
#
loop_
_entity_poly.entity_id
_entity_poly.type
_entity_poly.pdbx_seq_one_letter_code
_entity_poly.pdbx_strand_id
1 'polypeptide(L)'
;MENNLNDSVKHIAHSVNRLIKLNAEADEKANQLHLENERLKEQLERKESELATLNKRYEALRMGEKIAGNAEDRDDLRKKVNELVREVDKCIALLND
;
A
#
# COMPACT_ATOMS: atom_id res chain seq x y z
N MET A 1 -23.65 17.44 58.19
CA MET A 1 -22.50 16.72 57.60
C MET A 1 -22.95 15.62 56.64
N GLU A 2 -23.98 14.82 56.97
CA GLU A 2 -24.50 13.75 56.07
C GLU A 2 -24.97 14.23 54.70
N ASN A 3 -25.62 15.40 54.58
CA ASN A 3 -26.07 15.92 53.27
C ASN A 3 -24.92 16.25 52.31
N ASN A 4 -23.82 16.83 52.79
CA ASN A 4 -22.65 17.16 51.94
C ASN A 4 -21.93 15.90 51.43
N LEU A 5 -21.91 14.84 52.23
CA LEU A 5 -21.34 13.56 51.81
C LEU A 5 -22.21 12.92 50.71
N ASN A 6 -23.53 12.94 50.88
CA ASN A 6 -24.47 12.41 49.89
C ASN A 6 -24.39 13.17 48.56
N ASP A 7 -24.25 14.49 48.59
CA ASP A 7 -24.11 15.31 47.39
C ASP A 7 -22.78 15.06 46.67
N SER A 8 -21.70 14.87 47.44
CA SER A 8 -20.38 14.47 46.89
C SER A 8 -20.44 13.10 46.22
N VAL A 9 -21.09 12.12 46.85
CA VAL A 9 -21.28 10.78 46.29
C VAL A 9 -22.09 10.83 44.99
N LYS A 10 -23.17 11.62 44.94
CA LYS A 10 -23.95 11.84 43.72
C LYS A 10 -23.13 12.46 42.60
N HIS A 11 -22.31 13.48 42.91
CA HIS A 11 -21.45 14.12 41.93
C HIS A 11 -20.40 13.15 41.37
N ILE A 12 -19.78 12.35 42.22
CA ILE A 12 -18.83 11.31 41.82
C ILE A 12 -19.52 10.28 40.93
N ALA A 13 -20.69 9.77 41.33
CA ALA A 13 -21.46 8.82 40.53
C ALA A 13 -21.83 9.38 39.15
N HIS A 14 -22.21 10.65 39.07
CA HIS A 14 -22.49 11.30 37.79
C HIS A 14 -21.23 11.41 36.92
N SER A 15 -20.10 11.79 37.51
CA SER A 15 -18.82 11.92 36.82
C SER A 15 -18.32 10.57 36.30
N VAL A 16 -18.44 9.51 37.10
CA VAL A 16 -18.07 8.14 36.71
C VAL A 16 -18.96 7.66 35.55
N ASN A 17 -20.28 7.84 35.63
CA ASN A 17 -21.18 7.46 34.54
C ASN A 17 -20.86 8.22 33.24
N ARG A 18 -20.51 9.51 33.34
CA ARG A 18 -20.07 10.30 32.19
C ARG A 18 -18.76 9.77 31.60
N LEU A 19 -17.80 9.40 32.44
CA LEU A 19 -16.53 8.81 31.99
C LEU A 19 -16.74 7.46 31.30
N ILE A 20 -17.59 6.59 31.86
CA ILE A 20 -17.94 5.31 31.23
C ILE A 20 -18.53 5.52 29.84
N LYS A 21 -19.46 6.47 29.70
CA LYS A 21 -20.07 6.79 28.41
C LYS A 21 -19.04 7.30 27.40
N LEU A 22 -18.19 8.24 27.80
CA LEU A 22 -17.13 8.77 26.94
C LEU A 22 -16.12 7.69 26.53
N ASN A 23 -15.79 6.77 27.44
CA ASN A 23 -14.90 5.66 27.12
C ASN A 23 -15.52 4.73 26.08
N ALA A 24 -16.79 4.38 26.24
CA ALA A 24 -17.52 3.56 25.27
C ALA A 24 -17.60 4.21 23.88
N GLU A 25 -17.90 5.52 23.83
CA GLU A 25 -17.91 6.29 22.57
C GLU A 25 -16.52 6.35 21.93
N ALA A 26 -15.46 6.49 22.73
CA ALA A 26 -14.08 6.49 22.24
C ALA A 26 -13.66 5.12 21.70
N ASP A 27 -14.01 4.04 22.39
CA ASP A 27 -13.73 2.66 21.96
C ASP A 27 -14.45 2.34 20.64
N GLU A 28 -15.72 2.73 20.51
CA GLU A 28 -16.48 2.55 19.28
C GLU A 28 -15.82 3.31 18.11
N LYS A 29 -15.43 4.57 18.34
CA LYS A 29 -14.76 5.38 17.31
C LYS A 29 -13.39 4.81 16.94
N ALA A 30 -12.63 4.31 17.90
CA ALA A 30 -11.35 3.66 17.64
C ALA A 30 -11.53 2.41 16.76
N ASN A 31 -12.52 1.58 17.06
CA ASN A 31 -12.86 0.41 16.26
C ASN A 31 -13.29 0.77 14.83
N GLN A 32 -14.13 1.80 14.67
CA GLN A 32 -14.55 2.29 13.35
C GLN A 32 -13.36 2.80 12.54
N LEU A 33 -12.48 3.59 13.15
CA LEU A 33 -11.27 4.11 12.49
C LEU A 33 -10.32 2.97 12.12
N HIS A 34 -10.18 1.94 12.96
CA HIS A 34 -9.34 0.80 12.66
C HIS A 34 -9.87 0.01 11.46
N LEU A 35 -11.17 -0.25 11.41
CA LEU A 35 -11.80 -0.93 10.27
C LEU A 35 -11.64 -0.14 8.98
N GLU A 36 -11.83 1.18 9.02
CA GLU A 36 -11.64 2.05 7.86
C GLU A 36 -10.18 2.08 7.40
N ASN A 37 -9.22 2.06 8.35
CA ASN A 37 -7.80 2.00 8.03
C ASN A 37 -7.43 0.70 7.29
N GLU A 38 -7.91 -0.44 7.77
CA GLU A 38 -7.68 -1.73 7.10
C GLU A 38 -8.32 -1.74 5.70
N ARG A 39 -9.54 -1.24 5.57
CA ARG A 39 -10.22 -1.09 4.26
C ARG A 39 -9.43 -0.23 3.29
N LEU A 40 -8.83 0.87 3.76
CA LEU A 40 -8.03 1.77 2.95
C LEU A 40 -6.69 1.14 2.55
N LYS A 41 -6.02 0.40 3.44
CA LYS A 41 -4.80 -0.35 3.13
C LYS A 41 -5.04 -1.37 2.02
N GLU A 42 -6.10 -2.18 2.12
CA GLU A 42 -6.40 -3.14 1.07
C GLU A 42 -6.70 -2.48 -0.28
N GLN A 43 -7.38 -1.33 -0.29
CA GLN A 43 -7.61 -0.57 -1.52
C GLN A 43 -6.31 -0.04 -2.11
N LEU A 44 -5.40 0.44 -1.26
CA LEU A 44 -4.09 0.91 -1.69
C LEU A 44 -3.29 -0.22 -2.34
N GLU A 45 -3.20 -1.39 -1.69
CA GLU A 45 -2.50 -2.56 -2.24
C GLU A 45 -3.08 -3.00 -3.59
N ARG A 46 -4.42 -3.03 -3.73
CA ARG A 46 -5.07 -3.33 -5.00
C ARG A 46 -4.70 -2.32 -6.09
N LYS A 47 -4.71 -1.02 -5.76
CA LYS A 47 -4.36 0.05 -6.70
C LYS A 47 -2.89 0.03 -7.10
N GLU A 48 -1.99 -0.28 -6.17
CA GLU A 48 -0.56 -0.45 -6.45
C GLU A 48 -0.31 -1.64 -7.39
N SER A 49 -1.03 -2.75 -7.19
CA SER A 49 -0.96 -3.92 -8.09
C SER A 49 -1.50 -3.61 -9.50
N GLU A 50 -2.61 -2.88 -9.58
CA GLU A 50 -3.16 -2.38 -10.86
C GLU A 50 -2.16 -1.46 -11.56
N LEU A 51 -1.54 -0.52 -10.83
CA LEU A 51 -0.51 0.38 -11.36
C LEU A 51 0.71 -0.37 -11.85
N ALA A 52 1.22 -1.34 -11.09
CA ALA A 52 2.34 -2.18 -11.52
C ALA A 52 2.01 -2.95 -12.81
N THR A 53 0.79 -3.47 -12.92
CA THR A 53 0.31 -4.15 -14.13
C THR A 53 0.21 -3.19 -15.31
N LEU A 54 -0.33 -1.99 -15.09
CA LEU A 54 -0.47 -0.98 -16.14
C LEU A 54 0.90 -0.48 -16.62
N ASN A 55 1.85 -0.26 -15.70
CA ASN A 55 3.22 0.11 -16.04
C ASN A 55 3.91 -0.98 -16.87
N LYS A 56 3.73 -2.27 -16.53
CA LYS A 56 4.25 -3.37 -17.36
C LYS A 56 3.66 -3.35 -18.77
N ARG A 57 2.35 -3.13 -18.90
CA ARG A 57 1.69 -3.02 -20.22
C ARG A 57 2.18 -1.81 -21.00
N TYR A 58 2.38 -0.68 -20.33
CA TYR A 58 2.90 0.53 -20.94
C TYR A 58 4.32 0.34 -21.46
N GLU A 59 5.23 -0.25 -20.66
CA GLU A 59 6.59 -0.53 -21.11
C GLU A 59 6.61 -1.54 -22.28
N ALA A 60 5.76 -2.56 -22.25
CA ALA A 60 5.62 -3.49 -23.36
C ALA A 60 5.14 -2.79 -24.65
N LEU A 61 4.16 -1.90 -24.54
CA LEU A 61 3.66 -1.11 -25.68
C LEU A 61 4.76 -0.19 -26.21
N ARG A 62 5.44 0.55 -25.33
CA ARG A 62 6.55 1.46 -25.69
C ARG A 62 7.69 0.71 -26.37
N MET A 63 8.00 -0.51 -25.92
CA MET A 63 8.99 -1.36 -26.57
C MET A 63 8.50 -1.84 -27.93
N GLY A 64 7.21 -2.20 -28.05
CA GLY A 64 6.56 -2.51 -29.33
C GLY A 64 6.60 -1.34 -30.32
N GLU A 65 6.37 -0.11 -29.87
CA GLU A 65 6.49 1.10 -30.69
C GLU A 65 7.93 1.34 -31.16
N LYS A 66 8.93 1.14 -30.29
CA LYS A 66 10.35 1.19 -30.69
C LYS A 66 10.70 0.10 -31.70
N ILE A 67 10.14 -1.10 -31.55
CA ILE A 67 10.31 -2.21 -32.51
C ILE A 67 9.64 -1.87 -33.85
N ALA A 68 8.47 -1.23 -33.81
CA ALA A 68 7.71 -0.80 -34.99
C ALA A 68 8.27 0.48 -35.63
N GLY A 69 9.24 1.13 -34.97
CA GLY A 69 9.97 2.30 -35.44
C GLY A 69 10.85 2.02 -36.66
N ASN A 70 11.52 3.07 -37.11
CA ASN A 70 12.23 3.13 -38.39
C ASN A 70 13.40 2.12 -38.41
N ALA A 71 14.01 1.87 -39.57
CA ALA A 71 15.08 0.87 -39.70
C ALA A 71 16.25 1.06 -38.70
N GLU A 72 16.50 2.30 -38.30
CA GLU A 72 17.53 2.69 -37.32
C GLU A 72 17.21 2.19 -35.89
N ASP A 73 15.95 2.34 -35.44
CA ASP A 73 15.49 1.87 -34.12
C ASP A 73 15.56 0.34 -34.00
N ARG A 74 15.28 -0.37 -35.10
CA ARG A 74 15.37 -1.83 -35.16
C ARG A 74 16.81 -2.33 -35.06
N ASP A 75 17.77 -1.60 -35.63
CA ASP A 75 19.18 -2.00 -35.63
C ASP A 75 19.82 -1.76 -34.25
N ASP A 76 19.47 -0.65 -33.60
CA ASP A 76 19.89 -0.36 -32.23
C ASP A 76 19.29 -1.34 -31.22
N LEU A 77 18.03 -1.72 -31.38
CA LEU A 77 17.41 -2.74 -30.54
C LEU A 77 18.08 -4.11 -30.72
N ARG A 78 18.43 -4.47 -31.96
CA ARG A 78 19.17 -5.71 -32.27
C ARG A 78 20.51 -5.76 -31.56
N LYS A 79 21.26 -4.65 -31.55
CA LYS A 79 22.52 -4.54 -30.81
C LYS A 79 22.32 -4.73 -29.30
N LYS A 80 21.29 -4.08 -28.74
CA LYS A 80 20.95 -4.19 -27.31
C LYS A 80 20.59 -5.62 -26.90
N VAL A 81 19.81 -6.32 -27.73
CA VAL A 81 19.46 -7.74 -27.51
C VAL A 81 20.71 -8.62 -27.56
N ASN A 82 21.61 -8.40 -28.52
CA ASN A 82 22.85 -9.17 -28.61
C ASN A 82 23.79 -8.93 -27.41
N GLU A 83 23.83 -7.71 -26.86
CA GLU A 83 24.56 -7.43 -25.63
C GLU A 83 23.97 -8.17 -24.43
N LEU A 84 22.64 -8.12 -24.26
CA LEU A 84 21.95 -8.82 -23.18
C LEU A 84 22.14 -10.34 -23.24
N VAL A 85 22.09 -10.93 -24.43
CA VAL A 85 22.35 -12.38 -24.62
C VAL A 85 23.78 -12.73 -24.19
N ARG A 86 24.77 -11.91 -24.55
CA ARG A 86 26.17 -12.13 -24.13
C ARG A 86 26.37 -12.01 -22.62
N GLU A 87 25.65 -11.12 -21.96
CA GLU A 87 25.67 -11.02 -20.49
C GLU A 87 25.02 -12.24 -19.84
N VAL A 88 23.91 -12.72 -20.37
CA VAL A 88 23.27 -13.96 -19.90
C VAL A 88 24.23 -15.14 -20.07
N ASP A 89 24.88 -15.30 -21.21
CA ASP A 89 25.87 -16.36 -21.44
C ASP A 89 27.05 -16.27 -20.46
N LYS A 90 27.54 -15.07 -20.14
CA LYS A 90 28.57 -14.87 -19.11
C LYS A 90 28.09 -15.27 -17.72
N CYS A 91 26.88 -14.89 -17.34
CA CYS A 91 26.29 -15.27 -16.05
C CYS A 91 26.08 -16.79 -15.95
N ILE A 92 25.64 -17.45 -17.04
CA ILE A 92 25.49 -18.91 -17.09
C ILE A 92 26.85 -19.59 -16.96
N ALA A 93 27.89 -19.09 -17.63
CA ALA A 93 29.24 -19.62 -17.51
C ALA A 93 29.75 -19.53 -16.05
N LEU A 94 29.51 -18.40 -15.38
CA LEU A 94 29.86 -18.22 -13.95
C LEU A 94 29.07 -19.12 -12.98
N LEU A 95 27.96 -19.71 -13.40
CA LEU A 95 27.15 -20.63 -12.59
C LEU A 95 27.46 -22.12 -12.86
N ASN A 96 28.17 -22.42 -13.95
CA ASN A 96 28.56 -23.77 -14.34
C ASN A 96 30.01 -24.11 -13.96
N ASP A 97 30.76 -23.17 -13.39
CA ASP A 97 32.04 -23.35 -12.68
C ASP A 97 31.83 -23.29 -11.16
#